data_AF-A0A1D6G6V7-F1
#
_entry.id   AF-A0A1D6G6V7-F1
#
_cell.length_a   1.000
_cell.length_b   1.000
_cell.length_c   1.000
_cell.angle_alpha   90.00
_cell.angle_beta   90.00
_cell.angle_gamma   90.00
#
_symmetry.space_group_name_H-M   'P 1'
#
loop_
_entity.id
_entity.type
_entity.pdbx_description
1 polymer ?
#
loop_
_entity_poly.entity_id
_entity_poly.type
_entity_poly.pdbx_seq_one_letter_code
_entity_poly.pdbx_strand_id
1 'polypeptide(L)'
;MVALLDYGQVKEMPEDLRLAYANLVVAMADDDFSRAEESFRELGIRTWAITDNKLEELFQLSLRMFDTRLPPGVTVMSPFADDSSLNKIGVESFPEELFSVLRTIQLLRGLTVGMGLTFSCAQHWRPIAEEALLKAGRQSASKSRKQKRSFLRRLFW
;
A
#
# COMPACT_ATOMS: atom_id res chain seq x y z
N MET A 1 -27.82 -5.08 0.33
CA MET A 1 -27.24 -6.36 -0.13
C MET A 1 -26.47 -6.06 -1.41
N VAL A 2 -25.20 -6.46 -1.49
CA VAL A 2 -24.38 -6.29 -2.71
C VAL A 2 -24.19 -7.68 -3.31
N ALA A 3 -24.49 -7.84 -4.60
CA ALA A 3 -24.28 -9.08 -5.33
C ALA A 3 -23.08 -8.92 -6.27
N LEU A 4 -22.15 -9.88 -6.25
CA LEU A 4 -21.02 -9.96 -7.18
C LEU A 4 -21.37 -10.92 -8.31
N LEU A 5 -21.51 -10.40 -9.53
CA LEU A 5 -22.01 -11.15 -10.68
C LEU A 5 -20.94 -11.45 -11.73
N ASP A 6 -19.88 -10.64 -11.79
CA ASP A 6 -18.82 -10.76 -12.81
C ASP A 6 -17.51 -11.25 -12.19
N TYR A 7 -17.00 -12.35 -12.74
CA TYR A 7 -15.73 -12.98 -12.36
C TYR A 7 -14.76 -13.10 -13.55
N GLY A 8 -15.03 -12.45 -14.69
CA GLY A 8 -14.25 -12.58 -15.92
C GLY A 8 -12.83 -12.00 -15.84
N GLN A 9 -12.53 -11.20 -14.81
CA GLN A 9 -11.22 -10.59 -14.56
C GLN A 9 -10.51 -11.16 -13.31
N VAL A 10 -10.97 -12.30 -12.78
CA VAL A 10 -10.31 -12.95 -11.64
C VAL A 10 -8.91 -13.41 -12.05
N LYS A 11 -7.93 -13.15 -11.18
CA LYS A 11 -6.54 -13.57 -11.33
C LYS A 11 -6.08 -14.24 -10.04
N GLU A 12 -5.35 -15.34 -10.19
CA GLU A 12 -4.66 -15.97 -9.07
C GLU A 12 -3.34 -15.24 -8.82
N MET A 13 -3.04 -14.99 -7.54
CA MET A 13 -1.78 -14.39 -7.12
C MET A 13 -0.96 -15.42 -6.35
N PRO A 14 0.32 -15.64 -6.71
CA PRO A 14 1.20 -16.57 -6.00
C PRO A 14 1.26 -16.27 -4.50
N GLU A 15 1.38 -17.31 -3.68
CA GLU A 15 1.31 -17.17 -2.23
C GLU A 15 2.36 -16.20 -1.67
N ASP A 16 3.61 -16.31 -2.11
CA ASP A 16 4.68 -15.42 -1.65
C ASP A 16 4.37 -13.95 -1.97
N LEU A 17 3.86 -13.69 -3.17
CA LEU A 17 3.49 -12.34 -3.59
C LEU A 17 2.28 -11.82 -2.80
N ARG A 18 1.31 -12.69 -2.50
CA ARG A 18 0.16 -12.39 -1.64
C ARG A 18 0.59 -11.99 -0.23
N LEU A 19 1.56 -12.70 0.34
CA LEU A 19 2.09 -12.39 1.68
C LEU A 19 2.95 -11.13 1.68
N ALA A 20 3.79 -10.92 0.65
CA ALA A 20 4.54 -9.68 0.47
C ALA A 20 3.61 -8.46 0.31
N TYR A 21 2.50 -8.61 -0.43
CA TYR A 21 1.50 -7.57 -0.55
C TYR A 21 0.77 -7.30 0.78
N ALA A 22 0.47 -8.34 1.55
CA ALA A 22 -0.08 -8.18 2.90
C ALA A 22 0.88 -7.39 3.82
N ASN A 23 2.19 -7.62 3.72
CA ASN A 23 3.21 -6.82 4.41
C ASN A 23 3.14 -5.33 4.00
N LEU A 24 3.03 -5.05 2.70
CA LEU A 24 2.89 -3.69 2.18
C LEU A 24 1.62 -3.01 2.71
N VAL A 25 0.48 -3.71 2.73
CA VAL A 25 -0.79 -3.20 3.27
C VAL A 25 -0.62 -2.76 4.72
N VAL A 26 0.02 -3.58 5.56
CA VAL A 26 0.28 -3.21 6.96
C VAL A 26 1.23 -2.03 7.07
N ALA A 27 2.27 -1.98 6.24
CA ALA A 27 3.22 -0.86 6.21
C ALA A 27 2.53 0.47 5.85
N MET A 28 1.68 0.48 4.82
CA MET A 28 0.89 1.65 4.42
C MET A 28 -0.10 2.06 5.53
N ALA A 29 -0.74 1.09 6.20
CA ALA A 29 -1.69 1.38 7.27
C ALA A 29 -1.02 1.96 8.54
N ASP A 30 0.24 1.63 8.80
CA ASP A 30 1.01 2.12 9.96
C ASP A 30 1.84 3.39 9.64
N ASP A 31 1.79 3.86 8.40
CA ASP A 31 2.71 4.86 7.84
C ASP A 31 4.18 4.50 8.17
N ASP A 32 4.56 3.24 7.92
CA ASP A 32 5.90 2.68 8.20
C ASP A 32 6.74 2.63 6.92
N PHE A 33 7.55 3.67 6.73
CA PHE A 33 8.24 3.95 5.48
C PHE A 33 9.30 2.89 5.19
N SER A 34 10.07 2.49 6.21
CA SER A 34 11.10 1.46 6.09
C SER A 34 10.50 0.11 5.73
N ARG A 35 9.37 -0.24 6.35
CA ARG A 35 8.66 -1.50 6.02
C ARG A 35 8.05 -1.47 4.63
N ALA A 36 7.60 -0.30 4.15
CA ALA A 36 7.11 -0.16 2.79
C ALA A 36 8.23 -0.36 1.74
N GLU A 37 9.43 0.20 1.99
CA GLU A 37 10.61 -0.05 1.14
C GLU A 37 11.00 -1.53 1.12
N GLU A 38 11.00 -2.19 2.28
CA GLU A 38 11.27 -3.63 2.36
C GLU A 38 10.22 -4.44 1.59
N SER A 39 8.94 -4.09 1.73
CA SER A 39 7.85 -4.76 1.02
C SER A 39 7.96 -4.56 -0.50
N PHE A 40 8.41 -3.40 -0.99
CA PHE A 40 8.67 -3.18 -2.42
C PHE A 40 9.74 -4.15 -2.95
N ARG A 41 10.81 -4.37 -2.19
CA ARG A 41 11.85 -5.36 -2.54
C ARG A 41 11.30 -6.79 -2.53
N GLU A 42 10.54 -7.18 -1.51
CA GLU A 42 9.91 -8.50 -1.42
C GLU A 42 8.93 -8.76 -2.58
N LEU A 43 8.22 -7.70 -3.00
CA LEU A 43 7.31 -7.74 -4.14
C LEU A 43 8.04 -7.79 -5.49
N GLY A 44 9.37 -7.62 -5.54
CA GLY A 44 10.12 -7.57 -6.80
C GLY A 44 9.98 -6.26 -7.57
N ILE A 45 9.49 -5.19 -6.92
CA ILE A 45 9.41 -3.86 -7.50
C ILE A 45 10.79 -3.20 -7.35
N ARG A 46 11.55 -3.11 -8.44
CA ARG A 46 12.84 -2.40 -8.43
C ARG A 46 12.63 -0.93 -8.74
N THR A 47 13.21 -0.09 -7.91
CA THR A 47 13.14 1.36 -8.04
C THR A 47 14.52 1.98 -7.94
N TRP A 48 14.69 3.13 -8.57
CA TRP A 48 15.86 3.98 -8.42
C TRP A 48 15.40 5.40 -8.08
N ALA A 49 16.23 6.14 -7.35
CA ALA A 49 15.89 7.46 -6.85
C ALA A 49 16.60 8.55 -7.66
N ILE A 50 15.87 9.62 -7.98
CA ILE A 50 16.40 10.84 -8.57
C ILE A 50 16.71 11.88 -7.46
N THR A 51 16.16 11.67 -6.27
CA THR A 51 16.12 12.62 -5.15
C THR A 51 16.69 12.03 -3.85
N ASP A 52 17.20 12.89 -2.97
CA ASP A 52 17.75 12.52 -1.67
C ASP A 52 16.69 12.03 -0.67
N ASN A 53 15.43 12.47 -0.81
CA ASN A 53 14.30 12.04 0.03
C ASN A 53 13.65 10.72 -0.42
N LYS A 54 14.47 9.76 -0.88
CA LYS A 54 14.04 8.49 -1.48
C LYS A 54 12.95 7.76 -0.67
N LEU A 55 13.16 7.63 0.64
CA LEU A 55 12.30 6.81 1.50
C LEU A 55 10.87 7.37 1.60
N GLU A 56 10.75 8.69 1.70
CA GLU A 56 9.46 9.38 1.71
C GLU A 56 8.75 9.28 0.36
N GLU A 57 9.48 9.53 -0.73
CA GLU A 57 8.89 9.47 -2.07
C GLU A 57 8.50 8.05 -2.49
N LEU A 58 9.25 7.03 -2.06
CA LEU A 58 8.88 5.63 -2.25
C LEU A 58 7.62 5.29 -1.45
N PHE A 59 7.51 5.77 -0.22
CA PHE A 59 6.30 5.59 0.56
C PHE A 59 5.09 6.25 -0.11
N GLN A 60 5.24 7.50 -0.59
CA GLN A 60 4.19 8.16 -1.36
C GLN A 60 3.82 7.38 -2.63
N LEU A 61 4.81 6.88 -3.37
CA LEU A 61 4.59 6.02 -4.53
C LEU A 61 3.78 4.78 -4.15
N SER A 62 4.08 4.13 -3.02
CA SER A 62 3.31 2.97 -2.54
C SER A 62 1.83 3.29 -2.32
N LEU A 63 1.52 4.45 -1.73
CA LEU A 63 0.13 4.90 -1.53
C LEU A 63 -0.56 5.24 -2.85
N ARG A 64 0.16 5.88 -3.78
CA ARG A 64 -0.37 6.19 -5.12
C ARG A 64 -0.67 4.92 -5.93
N MET A 65 0.13 3.88 -5.77
CA MET A 65 -0.04 2.63 -6.50
C MET A 65 -1.07 1.71 -5.85
N PHE A 66 -1.03 1.57 -4.52
CA PHE A 66 -1.67 0.44 -3.83
C PHE A 66 -2.63 0.81 -2.69
N ASP A 67 -2.93 2.09 -2.49
CA ASP A 67 -4.01 2.54 -1.61
C ASP A 67 -5.05 3.34 -2.40
N THR A 68 -6.19 3.64 -1.79
CA THR A 68 -7.20 4.57 -2.32
C THR A 68 -7.17 5.93 -1.62
N ARG A 69 -6.39 6.03 -0.53
CA ARG A 69 -6.18 7.27 0.22
C ARG A 69 -5.64 8.37 -0.71
N LEU A 70 -6.28 9.53 -0.65
CA LEU A 70 -5.81 10.76 -1.28
C LEU A 70 -5.06 11.63 -0.27
N PRO A 71 -4.06 12.42 -0.70
CA PRO A 71 -3.49 13.46 0.13
C PRO A 71 -4.56 14.47 0.58
N PRO A 72 -4.37 15.12 1.75
CA PRO A 72 -5.29 16.16 2.22
C PRO A 72 -5.47 17.28 1.17
N GLY A 73 -6.72 17.68 0.93
CA GLY A 73 -7.04 18.75 -0.03
C GLY A 73 -7.03 18.32 -1.50
N VAL A 74 -6.68 17.06 -1.81
CA VAL A 74 -6.66 16.54 -3.18
C VAL A 74 -7.93 15.74 -3.45
N THR A 75 -8.69 16.14 -4.46
CA THR A 75 -9.91 15.45 -4.90
C THR A 75 -9.67 14.50 -6.07
N VAL A 76 -8.64 14.77 -6.88
CA VAL A 76 -8.22 13.95 -8.02
C VAL A 76 -6.69 13.91 -8.05
N MET A 77 -6.12 12.72 -8.25
CA MET A 77 -4.68 12.53 -8.39
C MET A 77 -4.33 12.19 -9.83
N SER A 78 -3.51 13.02 -10.47
CA SER A 78 -2.88 12.69 -11.75
C SER A 78 -1.54 12.00 -11.48
N PRO A 79 -1.29 10.80 -12.02
CA PRO A 79 0.02 10.16 -11.93
C PRO A 79 1.11 10.91 -12.71
N PHE A 80 0.72 11.78 -13.64
CA PHE A 80 1.60 12.57 -14.50
C PHE A 80 1.66 14.06 -14.13
N ALA A 81 1.21 14.44 -12.93
CA ALA A 81 1.45 15.79 -12.43
C ALA A 81 2.96 16.03 -12.25
N ASP A 82 3.41 17.27 -12.43
CA ASP A 82 4.83 17.64 -12.36
C ASP A 82 5.47 17.25 -11.02
N ASP A 83 4.70 17.31 -9.93
CA ASP A 83 5.12 16.99 -8.55
C ASP A 83 4.93 15.51 -8.17
N SER A 84 4.54 14.65 -9.12
CA SER A 84 4.32 13.21 -8.91
C SER A 84 5.59 12.50 -8.45
N SER A 85 5.47 11.55 -7.50
CA SER A 85 6.63 10.74 -7.09
C SER A 85 7.14 9.84 -8.21
N LEU A 86 6.37 9.61 -9.28
CA LEU A 86 6.88 8.93 -10.48
C LEU A 86 8.02 9.71 -11.18
N ASN A 87 8.05 11.05 -11.03
CA ASN A 87 9.14 11.89 -11.54
C ASN A 87 10.36 11.89 -10.61
N LYS A 88 10.25 11.33 -9.41
CA LYS A 88 11.27 11.35 -8.35
C LYS A 88 11.82 9.95 -8.05
N ILE A 89 10.99 8.93 -8.23
CA ILE A 89 11.30 7.51 -8.06
C ILE A 89 10.93 6.80 -9.37
N GLY A 90 11.96 6.43 -10.13
CA GLY A 90 11.77 5.64 -11.33
C GLY A 90 11.52 4.17 -10.98
N VAL A 91 10.52 3.56 -11.61
CA VAL A 91 10.26 2.12 -11.51
C VAL A 91 11.02 1.42 -12.63
N GLU A 92 12.02 0.61 -12.29
CA GLU A 92 12.85 -0.13 -13.23
C GLU A 92 12.21 -1.45 -13.64
N SER A 93 11.65 -2.19 -12.66
CA SER A 93 10.95 -3.44 -12.91
C SER A 93 9.71 -3.54 -12.05
N PHE A 94 8.64 -4.08 -12.64
CA PHE A 94 7.37 -4.30 -11.97
C PHE A 94 6.84 -5.70 -12.34
N PRO A 95 6.57 -6.58 -11.35
CA PRO A 95 6.05 -7.91 -11.62
C PRO A 95 4.68 -7.89 -12.30
N GLU A 96 4.47 -8.80 -13.24
CA GLU A 96 3.27 -8.79 -14.09
C GLU A 96 1.99 -9.06 -13.28
N GLU A 97 2.08 -9.96 -12.29
CA GLU A 97 0.97 -10.36 -11.43
C GLU A 97 0.38 -9.16 -10.66
N LEU A 98 1.23 -8.20 -10.30
CA LEU A 98 0.82 -6.99 -9.58
C LEU A 98 0.07 -5.98 -10.47
N PHE A 99 0.08 -6.11 -11.80
CA PHE A 99 -0.71 -5.21 -12.65
C PHE A 99 -2.20 -5.40 -12.40
N SER A 100 -2.64 -6.62 -12.10
CA SER A 100 -4.04 -6.89 -11.76
C SER A 100 -4.43 -6.13 -10.48
N VAL A 101 -3.60 -6.25 -9.43
CA VAL A 101 -3.78 -5.56 -8.14
C VAL A 101 -3.78 -4.04 -8.32
N LEU A 102 -2.78 -3.51 -9.03
CA LEU A 102 -2.67 -2.08 -9.32
C LEU A 102 -3.93 -1.57 -10.03
N ARG A 103 -4.39 -2.24 -11.08
CA ARG A 103 -5.62 -1.87 -11.81
C ARG A 103 -6.84 -1.89 -10.90
N THR A 104 -7.00 -2.93 -10.08
CA THR A 104 -8.10 -3.02 -9.11
C THR A 104 -8.08 -1.83 -8.15
N ILE A 105 -6.93 -1.46 -7.61
CA ILE A 105 -6.80 -0.29 -6.73
C ILE A 105 -7.17 1.01 -7.44
N GLN A 106 -6.72 1.21 -8.69
CA GLN A 106 -7.08 2.43 -9.43
C GLN A 106 -8.58 2.52 -9.75
N LEU A 107 -9.23 1.39 -10.05
CA LEU A 107 -10.68 1.32 -10.21
C LEU A 107 -11.42 1.63 -8.91
N LEU A 108 -11.00 1.03 -7.79
CA LEU A 108 -11.56 1.31 -6.47
C LEU A 108 -11.36 2.79 -6.10
N ARG A 109 -10.19 3.37 -6.41
CA ARG A 109 -9.92 4.79 -6.21
C ARG A 109 -10.91 5.65 -7.01
N GLY A 110 -11.04 5.41 -8.31
CA GLY A 110 -11.98 6.13 -9.17
C GLY A 110 -13.42 6.04 -8.66
N LEU A 111 -13.84 4.87 -8.18
CA LEU A 111 -15.15 4.67 -7.55
C LEU A 111 -15.30 5.50 -6.27
N THR A 112 -14.33 5.44 -5.36
CA THR A 112 -14.37 6.21 -4.10
C THR A 112 -14.44 7.72 -4.35
N VAL A 113 -13.65 8.22 -5.30
CA VAL A 113 -13.67 9.62 -5.75
C VAL A 113 -15.03 9.98 -6.34
N GLY A 114 -15.55 9.17 -7.27
CA GLY A 114 -16.85 9.40 -7.90
C GLY A 114 -18.02 9.40 -6.92
N MET A 115 -17.90 8.67 -5.80
CA MET A 115 -18.87 8.65 -4.70
C MET A 115 -18.65 9.78 -3.68
N GLY A 116 -17.60 10.59 -3.81
CA GLY A 116 -17.25 11.64 -2.84
C GLY A 116 -16.81 11.09 -1.48
N LEU A 117 -16.26 9.87 -1.43
CA LEU A 117 -15.85 9.20 -0.20
C LEU A 117 -14.35 9.36 0.04
N THR A 118 -13.98 9.61 1.30
CA THR A 118 -12.60 9.44 1.75
C THR A 118 -12.44 8.01 2.27
N PHE A 119 -11.67 7.19 1.56
CA PHE A 119 -11.50 5.77 1.88
C PHE A 119 -10.03 5.36 1.71
N SER A 120 -9.53 4.51 2.62
CA SER A 120 -8.21 3.89 2.52
C SER A 120 -8.35 2.38 2.56
N CYS A 121 -8.10 1.73 1.42
CA CYS A 121 -8.03 0.28 1.30
C CYS A 121 -6.99 -0.27 2.29
N ALA A 122 -5.83 0.37 2.42
CA ALA A 122 -4.78 -0.10 3.34
C ALA A 122 -5.27 -0.19 4.79
N GLN A 123 -5.96 0.85 5.28
CA GLN A 123 -6.52 0.85 6.64
C GLN A 123 -7.57 -0.25 6.84
N HIS A 124 -8.49 -0.41 5.87
CA HIS A 124 -9.57 -1.39 5.97
C HIS A 124 -9.11 -2.83 5.76
N TRP A 125 -8.09 -3.07 4.93
CA TRP A 125 -7.57 -4.40 4.66
C TRP A 125 -6.55 -4.86 5.69
N ARG A 126 -6.05 -3.97 6.55
CA ARG A 126 -5.08 -4.29 7.60
C ARG A 126 -5.43 -5.56 8.41
N PRO A 127 -6.66 -5.75 8.94
CA PRO A 127 -6.95 -6.95 9.74
C PRO A 127 -6.81 -8.24 8.93
N ILE A 128 -7.23 -8.21 7.65
CA ILE A 128 -7.16 -9.34 6.72
C ILE A 128 -5.69 -9.65 6.38
N ALA A 129 -4.89 -8.60 6.17
CA ALA A 129 -3.45 -8.73 5.91
C ALA A 129 -2.70 -9.29 7.13
N GLU A 130 -2.99 -8.79 8.33
CA GLU A 130 -2.40 -9.28 9.58
C GLU A 130 -2.77 -10.75 9.83
N GLU A 131 -4.02 -11.15 9.55
CA GLU A 131 -4.47 -12.54 9.65
C GLU A 131 -3.74 -13.46 8.64
N ALA A 132 -3.61 -13.02 7.38
CA ALA A 132 -2.89 -13.79 6.36
C ALA A 132 -1.43 -14.03 6.73
N LEU A 133 -0.75 -12.99 7.22
CA LEU A 133 0.64 -13.06 7.69
C LEU A 133 0.78 -13.99 8.91
N LEU A 134 -0.16 -13.90 9.86
CA LEU A 134 -0.18 -14.76 11.04
C LEU A 134 -0.34 -16.24 10.66
N LYS A 135 -1.26 -16.56 9.76
CA LYS A 135 -1.50 -17.93 9.27
C LYS A 135 -0.27 -18.50 8.56
N ALA A 136 0.48 -17.67 7.86
CA ALA A 136 1.72 -18.06 7.19
C ALA A 136 2.95 -18.12 8.13
N GLY A 137 2.77 -17.88 9.44
CA GLY A 137 3.87 -17.84 10.41
C GLY A 137 4.80 -16.63 10.26
N ARG A 138 4.49 -15.67 9.36
CA ARG A 138 5.23 -14.41 9.22
C ARG A 138 4.74 -13.44 10.30
N GLN A 139 5.34 -13.53 11.49
CA GLN A 139 4.98 -12.63 12.58
C GLN A 139 5.35 -11.18 12.21
N SER A 140 4.32 -10.36 11.98
CA SER A 140 4.46 -8.90 11.90
C SER A 140 5.12 -8.40 13.20
N ALA A 141 6.29 -7.79 13.11
CA ALA A 141 7.02 -7.15 14.22
C ALA A 141 6.21 -6.01 14.92
N SER A 142 4.97 -5.75 14.49
CA SER A 142 4.09 -4.70 15.02
C SER A 142 3.78 -4.87 16.51
N LYS A 143 3.79 -6.10 17.06
CA LYS A 143 3.56 -6.32 18.50
C LYS A 143 4.62 -5.61 19.37
N SER A 144 5.89 -5.60 18.94
CA SER A 144 6.98 -4.94 19.67
C SER A 144 6.94 -3.41 19.57
N ARG A 145 6.52 -2.86 18.40
CA ARG A 145 6.41 -1.40 18.18
C ARG A 145 5.15 -0.77 18.79
N LYS A 146 3.98 -1.44 18.78
CA LYS A 146 2.75 -0.93 19.44
C LYS A 146 2.92 -0.81 20.96
N GLN A 147 3.66 -1.74 21.58
CA GLN A 147 3.98 -1.67 23.00
C GLN A 147 4.88 -0.46 23.31
N LYS A 148 5.90 -0.19 22.48
CA LYS A 148 6.75 1.00 22.62
C LYS A 148 6.01 2.33 22.37
N ARG A 149 5.16 2.42 21.34
CA ARG A 149 4.36 3.64 21.06
C ARG A 149 3.31 3.91 22.14
N SER A 150 2.65 2.88 22.66
CA SER A 150 1.73 3.00 23.81
C SER A 150 2.45 3.47 25.07
N PHE A 151 3.65 2.93 25.33
CA PHE A 151 4.48 3.30 26.47
C PHE A 151 4.97 4.76 26.38
N LEU A 152 5.42 5.20 25.21
CA LEU A 152 5.82 6.59 24.98
C LEU A 152 4.64 7.55 25.13
N ARG A 153 3.43 7.19 24.67
CA ARG A 153 2.23 8.03 24.87
C ARG A 153 1.81 8.16 26.34
N ARG A 154 2.16 7.20 27.20
CA ARG A 154 1.91 7.25 28.66
C ARG A 154 2.98 7.98 29.45
N LEU A 155 4.16 8.20 28.87
CA LEU A 155 5.27 8.91 29.54
C LEU A 155 5.25 10.43 29.26
N PHE A 156 4.52 10.84 28.22
CA PHE A 156 4.39 12.23 27.76
C PHE A 156 2.98 12.81 27.95
N TRP A 157 2.17 12.22 28.85
CA TRP A 157 0.90 12.76 29.36
C TRP A 157 0.72 12.41 30.83
#